data_AF-A0AAW1V4F1-F1
#
_entry.id   AF-A0AAW1V4F1-F1
#
_cell.length_a   1.000
_cell.length_b   1.000
_cell.length_c   1.000
_cell.angle_alpha   90.00
_cell.angle_beta   90.00
_cell.angle_gamma   90.00
#
_symmetry.space_group_name_H-M   'P 1'
#
loop_
_entity.id
_entity.type
_entity.pdbx_description
1 polymer ?
#
loop_
_entity_poly.entity_id
_entity_poly.type
_entity_poly.pdbx_seq_one_letter_code
_entity_poly.pdbx_strand_id
1 'polypeptide(L)'
;MANLLQSLDEHFTFVMKHKRSMYLILITGSISTNCSELRTDIGKLLYFLWNTHKIFNVVVQVACACSVENIYVFRPFYRHRKGEYGILEVLKMSNDSKNIRRMLNIMRNLHKKPLNISIFERSPTASTNLNIYMTNNFLYQNLFLVKGYAGVDGSVLENLSRLMNFSAELVECVPPTHCYGRVIENGTITGSLGLVANNKVELSANGRFLKNYNTSDIEYTYTIYNDYICAVVRTADLFRAGRIYL
;
A
#
# COMPACT_ATOMS: atom_id res chain seq x y z
N MET A 1 -10.35 -7.13 -28.12
CA MET A 1 -9.96 -6.57 -26.80
C MET A 1 -8.96 -5.41 -26.87
N ALA A 2 -8.02 -5.37 -27.83
CA ALA A 2 -6.99 -4.32 -27.89
C ALA A 2 -7.55 -2.87 -27.90
N ASN A 3 -8.57 -2.59 -28.72
CA ASN A 3 -9.19 -1.26 -28.79
C ASN A 3 -9.86 -0.82 -27.46
N LEU A 4 -10.35 -1.79 -26.66
CA LEU A 4 -10.93 -1.49 -25.35
C LEU A 4 -9.86 -1.10 -24.34
N LEU A 5 -8.71 -1.80 -24.35
CA LEU A 5 -7.59 -1.46 -23.45
C LEU A 5 -7.04 -0.07 -23.75
N GLN A 6 -6.85 0.26 -25.02
CA GLN A 6 -6.41 1.58 -25.44
C GLN A 6 -7.42 2.67 -25.03
N SER A 7 -8.71 2.47 -25.32
CA SER A 7 -9.75 3.43 -24.94
C SER A 7 -9.87 3.61 -23.43
N LEU A 8 -9.73 2.52 -22.66
CA LEU A 8 -9.73 2.59 -21.20
C LEU A 8 -8.52 3.33 -20.64
N ASP A 9 -7.34 3.22 -21.26
CA ASP A 9 -6.15 3.96 -20.86
C ASP A 9 -6.33 5.46 -21.13
N GLU A 10 -6.80 5.81 -22.34
CA GLU A 10 -7.04 7.19 -22.77
C GLU A 10 -8.12 7.91 -21.93
N HIS A 11 -9.16 7.18 -21.52
CA HIS A 11 -10.30 7.74 -20.76
C HIS A 11 -10.33 7.29 -19.30
N PHE A 12 -9.23 6.74 -18.78
CA PHE A 12 -9.21 6.12 -17.46
C PHE A 12 -9.72 7.04 -16.35
N THR A 13 -9.24 8.28 -16.33
CA THR A 13 -9.58 9.29 -15.31
C THR A 13 -11.05 9.66 -15.30
N PHE A 14 -11.72 9.55 -16.46
CA PHE A 14 -13.16 9.79 -16.59
C PHE A 14 -13.98 8.58 -16.16
N VAL A 15 -13.61 7.38 -16.61
CA VAL A 15 -14.39 6.14 -16.39
C VAL A 15 -14.19 5.59 -14.98
N MET A 16 -12.99 5.69 -14.42
CA MET A 16 -12.60 5.09 -13.14
C MET A 16 -11.96 6.10 -12.20
N LYS A 17 -12.74 7.14 -11.87
CA LYS A 17 -12.35 8.28 -11.03
C LYS A 17 -11.79 7.91 -9.65
N HIS A 18 -12.23 6.79 -9.08
CA HIS A 18 -11.92 6.42 -7.69
C HIS A 18 -11.18 5.07 -7.61
N LYS A 19 -9.87 5.09 -7.38
CA LYS A 19 -9.03 3.87 -7.38
C LYS A 19 -9.48 2.80 -6.36
N ARG A 20 -10.12 3.21 -5.26
CA ARG A 20 -10.61 2.33 -4.18
C ARG A 20 -12.06 1.85 -4.35
N SER A 21 -12.76 2.32 -5.38
CA SER A 21 -14.14 1.90 -5.63
C SER A 21 -14.21 0.48 -6.18
N MET A 22 -15.41 -0.09 -6.07
CA MET A 22 -15.76 -1.32 -6.77
C MET A 22 -16.27 -0.97 -8.16
N TYR A 23 -15.78 -1.68 -9.16
CA TYR A 23 -16.20 -1.53 -10.54
C TYR A 23 -16.90 -2.80 -11.02
N LEU A 24 -18.07 -2.63 -11.62
CA LEU A 24 -18.78 -3.68 -12.34
C LEU A 24 -18.63 -3.40 -13.83
N ILE A 25 -18.00 -4.31 -14.56
CA ILE A 25 -17.86 -4.23 -16.01
C ILE A 25 -18.82 -5.26 -16.61
N LEU A 26 -19.81 -4.76 -17.35
CA LEU A 26 -20.74 -5.58 -18.12
C LEU A 26 -20.30 -5.61 -19.57
N ILE A 27 -19.93 -6.80 -20.07
CA ILE A 27 -19.56 -6.99 -21.47
C ILE A 27 -20.77 -7.58 -22.19
N THR A 28 -21.37 -6.79 -23.08
CA THR A 28 -22.52 -7.19 -23.90
C THR A 28 -22.11 -7.25 -25.37
N GLY A 29 -22.45 -8.33 -26.07
CA GLY A 29 -22.19 -8.44 -27.50
C GLY A 29 -22.70 -9.74 -28.11
N SER A 30 -23.00 -9.71 -29.42
CA SER A 30 -23.25 -10.91 -30.22
C SER A 30 -21.93 -11.60 -30.50
N ILE A 31 -21.45 -12.42 -29.57
CA ILE A 31 -20.14 -13.04 -29.71
C ILE A 31 -20.27 -14.54 -29.88
N SER A 32 -20.13 -14.99 -31.13
CA SER A 32 -19.90 -16.39 -31.53
C SER A 32 -18.48 -16.87 -31.23
N THR A 33 -17.74 -16.18 -30.34
CA THR A 33 -16.33 -16.49 -30.07
C THR A 33 -16.18 -17.66 -29.11
N ASN A 34 -15.08 -18.38 -29.32
CA ASN A 34 -14.55 -19.37 -28.42
C ASN A 34 -14.43 -18.84 -26.97
N CYS A 35 -15.06 -19.52 -26.02
CA CYS A 35 -15.08 -19.14 -24.60
C CYS A 35 -13.68 -18.99 -23.98
N SER A 36 -12.72 -19.76 -24.49
CA SER A 36 -11.33 -19.74 -24.03
C SER A 36 -10.64 -18.41 -24.33
N GLU A 37 -10.91 -17.84 -25.50
CA GLU A 37 -10.35 -16.55 -25.93
C GLU A 37 -10.92 -15.40 -25.10
N LEU A 38 -12.24 -15.39 -24.90
CA LEU A 38 -12.91 -14.41 -24.04
C LEU A 38 -12.34 -14.41 -22.62
N ARG A 39 -12.16 -15.59 -22.02
CA ARG A 39 -11.55 -15.71 -20.68
C ARG A 39 -10.14 -15.12 -20.65
N THR A 40 -9.35 -15.38 -21.70
CA THR A 40 -7.98 -14.87 -21.82
C THR A 40 -7.98 -13.34 -21.91
N ASP A 41 -8.89 -12.78 -22.70
CA ASP A 41 -9.02 -11.33 -22.88
C ASP A 41 -9.49 -10.60 -21.62
N ILE A 42 -10.44 -11.19 -20.87
CA ILE A 42 -10.84 -10.67 -19.55
C ILE A 42 -9.67 -10.72 -18.56
N GLY A 43 -8.89 -11.81 -18.58
CA GLY A 43 -7.69 -11.93 -17.76
C GLY A 43 -6.68 -10.82 -18.05
N LYS A 44 -6.42 -10.52 -19.32
CA LYS A 44 -5.55 -9.42 -19.74
C LYS A 44 -6.08 -8.06 -19.30
N LEU A 45 -7.38 -7.81 -19.44
CA LEU A 45 -8.01 -6.57 -18.99
C LEU A 45 -7.84 -6.38 -17.48
N LEU A 46 -8.22 -7.38 -16.69
CA LEU A 46 -8.15 -7.26 -15.25
C LEU A 46 -6.72 -7.15 -14.72
N TYR A 47 -5.78 -7.86 -15.35
CA TYR A 47 -4.36 -7.70 -15.07
C TYR A 47 -3.88 -6.28 -15.39
N PHE A 48 -4.27 -5.71 -16.54
CA PHE A 48 -3.95 -4.33 -16.92
C PHE A 48 -4.48 -3.31 -15.90
N LEU A 49 -5.75 -3.43 -15.51
CA LEU A 49 -6.35 -2.54 -14.51
C LEU A 49 -5.62 -2.57 -13.17
N TRP A 50 -5.23 -3.76 -12.72
CA TRP A 50 -4.46 -3.92 -11.49
C TRP A 50 -3.02 -3.41 -11.62
N ASN A 51 -2.31 -3.83 -12.66
CA ASN A 51 -0.87 -3.58 -12.76
C ASN A 51 -0.58 -2.11 -13.08
N THR A 52 -1.32 -1.55 -14.05
CA THR A 52 -1.13 -0.18 -14.54
C THR A 52 -1.82 0.84 -13.63
N HIS A 53 -3.07 0.60 -13.26
CA HIS A 53 -3.89 1.62 -12.60
C HIS A 53 -4.16 1.35 -11.11
N LYS A 54 -3.64 0.24 -10.57
CA LYS A 54 -3.81 -0.18 -9.17
C LYS A 54 -5.28 -0.39 -8.76
N ILE A 55 -6.16 -0.66 -9.72
CA ILE A 55 -7.55 -1.04 -9.46
C ILE A 55 -7.63 -2.56 -9.37
N PHE A 56 -8.10 -3.07 -8.25
CA PHE A 56 -8.22 -4.52 -8.06
C PHE A 56 -9.62 -4.96 -7.60
N ASN A 57 -10.53 -4.05 -7.26
CA ASN A 57 -11.93 -4.40 -6.97
C ASN A 57 -12.77 -4.29 -8.25
N VAL A 58 -12.52 -5.19 -9.20
CA VAL A 58 -13.26 -5.24 -10.47
C VAL A 58 -13.96 -6.57 -10.60
N VAL A 59 -15.25 -6.51 -10.87
CA VAL A 59 -16.11 -7.66 -11.16
C VAL A 59 -16.51 -7.55 -12.62
N VAL A 60 -16.27 -8.59 -13.41
CA VAL A 60 -16.68 -8.63 -14.82
C VAL A 60 -17.74 -9.69 -15.01
N GLN A 61 -18.84 -9.31 -15.67
CA GLN A 61 -19.88 -10.22 -16.09
C GLN A 61 -20.05 -10.11 -17.61
N VAL A 62 -20.24 -11.25 -18.27
CA VAL A 62 -20.43 -11.29 -19.72
C VAL A 62 -21.82 -11.84 -20.05
N ALA A 63 -22.59 -11.08 -20.80
CA ALA A 63 -23.91 -11.48 -21.27
C ALA A 63 -23.80 -12.24 -22.60
N CYS A 64 -23.14 -13.41 -22.59
CA CYS A 64 -23.03 -14.30 -23.76
C CYS A 64 -23.43 -15.73 -23.42
N ALA A 65 -23.92 -16.49 -24.41
CA ALA A 65 -24.47 -17.84 -24.24
C ALA A 65 -23.52 -18.81 -23.49
N CYS A 66 -22.22 -18.57 -23.58
CA CYS A 66 -21.20 -19.45 -23.02
C CYS A 66 -20.82 -19.13 -21.56
N SER A 67 -21.29 -18.02 -21.00
CA SER A 67 -20.83 -17.56 -19.68
C SER A 67 -21.82 -16.70 -18.90
N VAL A 68 -23.13 -16.79 -19.19
CA VAL A 68 -24.19 -16.00 -18.52
C VAL A 68 -24.12 -16.10 -16.99
N GLU A 69 -23.74 -17.28 -16.48
CA GLU A 69 -23.58 -17.50 -15.04
C GLU A 69 -22.18 -17.19 -14.49
N ASN A 70 -21.18 -16.90 -15.33
CA ASN A 70 -19.82 -16.71 -14.86
C ASN A 70 -19.57 -15.25 -14.47
N ILE A 71 -18.94 -15.08 -13.33
CA ILE A 71 -18.42 -13.81 -12.84
C ILE A 71 -16.91 -13.94 -12.75
N TYR A 72 -16.20 -13.00 -13.34
CA TYR A 72 -14.75 -13.00 -13.39
C TYR A 72 -14.21 -11.97 -12.39
N VAL A 73 -13.33 -12.43 -11.51
CA VAL A 73 -12.68 -11.60 -10.49
C VAL A 73 -11.18 -11.86 -10.55
N PHE A 74 -10.40 -10.79 -10.50
CA PHE A 74 -8.95 -10.90 -10.47
C PHE A 74 -8.43 -10.83 -9.05
N ARG A 75 -7.56 -11.76 -8.68
CA ARG A 75 -7.01 -11.94 -7.34
C ARG A 75 -5.53 -11.54 -7.33
N PRO A 76 -5.22 -10.26 -7.08
CA PRO A 76 -3.87 -9.72 -7.31
C PRO A 76 -2.80 -10.26 -6.35
N PHE A 77 -3.21 -10.81 -5.20
CA PHE A 77 -2.28 -11.22 -4.16
C PHE A 77 -2.07 -12.74 -4.12
N TYR A 78 -2.82 -13.52 -4.89
CA TYR A 78 -2.60 -14.95 -4.94
C TYR A 78 -1.47 -15.28 -5.89
N ARG A 79 -0.62 -16.24 -5.48
CA ARG A 79 0.57 -16.62 -6.23
C ARG A 79 0.26 -17.76 -7.20
N HIS A 80 0.64 -17.58 -8.46
CA HIS A 80 0.66 -18.63 -9.47
C HIS A 80 1.77 -19.64 -9.19
N ARG A 81 1.66 -20.86 -9.73
CA ARG A 81 2.71 -21.89 -9.61
C ARG A 81 4.07 -21.47 -10.16
N LYS A 82 4.08 -20.52 -11.10
CA LYS A 82 5.29 -19.94 -11.71
C LYS A 82 5.93 -18.82 -10.88
N GLY A 83 5.40 -18.52 -9.70
CA GLY A 83 5.95 -17.53 -8.78
C GLY A 83 5.38 -16.11 -8.94
N GLU A 84 4.68 -15.82 -10.04
CA GLU A 84 4.00 -14.55 -10.31
C GLU A 84 2.75 -14.36 -9.44
N TYR A 85 2.36 -13.11 -9.21
CA TYR A 85 1.15 -12.75 -8.48
C TYR A 85 0.01 -12.37 -9.43
N GLY A 86 -1.22 -12.70 -9.04
CA GLY A 86 -2.40 -12.44 -9.85
C GLY A 86 -2.97 -13.71 -10.47
N ILE A 87 -4.22 -14.04 -10.13
CA ILE A 87 -4.96 -15.11 -10.78
C ILE A 87 -6.38 -14.65 -11.13
N LEU A 88 -6.86 -15.09 -12.29
CA LEU A 88 -8.24 -14.93 -12.70
C LEU A 88 -9.09 -16.04 -12.07
N GLU A 89 -9.97 -15.66 -11.15
CA GLU A 89 -10.97 -16.53 -10.56
C GLU A 89 -12.28 -16.42 -11.35
N VAL A 90 -12.92 -17.56 -11.61
CA VAL A 90 -14.23 -17.64 -12.25
C VAL A 90 -15.22 -18.17 -11.22
N LEU A 91 -16.15 -17.32 -10.83
CA LEU A 91 -17.22 -17.60 -9.88
C LEU A 91 -18.51 -17.92 -10.65
N LYS A 92 -19.41 -18.70 -10.06
CA LYS A 92 -20.72 -19.00 -10.66
C LYS A 92 -21.82 -18.24 -9.93
N MET A 93 -22.57 -17.43 -10.64
CA MET A 93 -23.64 -16.58 -10.12
C MET A 93 -24.72 -17.39 -9.38
N SER A 94 -25.04 -18.58 -9.85
CA SER A 94 -25.98 -19.51 -9.22
C SER A 94 -25.57 -19.92 -7.79
N ASN A 95 -24.27 -20.09 -7.53
CA ASN A 95 -23.74 -20.52 -6.25
C ASN A 95 -23.21 -19.36 -5.38
N ASP A 96 -22.63 -18.34 -6.02
CA ASP A 96 -21.83 -17.31 -5.35
C ASP A 96 -22.57 -15.97 -5.16
N SER A 97 -23.72 -15.75 -5.82
CA SER A 97 -24.53 -14.52 -5.65
C SER A 97 -24.97 -14.30 -4.20
N LYS A 98 -25.14 -15.36 -3.42
CA LYS A 98 -25.48 -15.30 -1.99
C LYS A 98 -24.31 -14.81 -1.12
N ASN A 99 -23.09 -14.74 -1.65
CA ASN A 99 -21.90 -14.34 -0.92
C ASN A 99 -21.07 -13.31 -1.70
N ILE A 100 -21.58 -12.08 -1.74
CA ILE A 100 -20.92 -10.91 -2.35
C ILE A 100 -19.47 -10.77 -1.87
N ARG A 101 -19.15 -11.14 -0.62
CA ARG A 101 -17.78 -11.06 -0.10
C ARG A 101 -16.78 -11.87 -0.92
N ARG A 102 -17.22 -12.95 -1.59
CA ARG A 102 -16.37 -13.71 -2.51
C ARG A 102 -16.10 -12.94 -3.80
N MET A 103 -16.92 -12.00 -4.21
CA MET A 103 -16.63 -11.16 -5.38
C MET A 103 -15.64 -10.03 -5.04
N LEU A 104 -15.41 -9.78 -3.75
CA LEU A 104 -14.55 -8.70 -3.27
C LEU A 104 -13.15 -9.19 -2.95
N ASN A 105 -12.15 -8.34 -3.20
CA ASN A 105 -10.80 -8.54 -2.72
C ASN A 105 -10.66 -7.93 -1.33
N ILE A 106 -11.09 -8.70 -0.32
CA ILE A 106 -10.92 -8.32 1.08
C ILE A 106 -9.44 -8.47 1.43
N MET A 107 -8.75 -7.34 1.64
CA MET A 107 -7.32 -7.28 1.96
C MET A 107 -7.05 -7.68 3.41
N ARG A 108 -7.11 -8.97 3.71
CA ARG A 108 -6.68 -9.54 5.01
C ARG A 108 -5.35 -10.28 4.92
N ASN A 109 -4.99 -10.73 3.72
CA ASN A 109 -3.81 -11.55 3.49
C ASN A 109 -3.26 -11.23 2.10
N LEU A 110 -2.00 -10.84 2.03
CA LEU A 110 -1.26 -10.50 0.82
C LEU A 110 -0.41 -11.68 0.33
N HIS A 111 -0.56 -12.85 0.94
CA HIS A 111 0.04 -14.13 0.57
C HIS A 111 1.54 -14.06 0.27
N LYS A 112 2.28 -13.37 1.15
CA LYS A 112 3.73 -13.16 1.08
C LYS A 112 4.16 -12.34 -0.13
N LYS A 113 3.27 -11.50 -0.68
CA LYS A 113 3.64 -10.58 -1.75
C LYS A 113 4.76 -9.64 -1.28
N PRO A 114 5.86 -9.51 -2.05
CA PRO A 114 6.84 -8.47 -1.78
C PRO A 114 6.23 -7.11 -2.09
N LEU A 115 6.27 -6.21 -1.11
CA LEU A 115 5.91 -4.81 -1.26
C LEU A 115 7.18 -3.98 -1.14
N ASN A 116 7.32 -2.99 -2.03
CA ASN A 116 8.34 -1.97 -1.93
C ASN A 116 7.93 -0.98 -0.83
N ILE A 117 8.74 -0.89 0.21
CA ILE A 117 8.48 -0.06 1.38
C ILE A 117 9.63 0.92 1.55
N SER A 118 9.33 2.20 1.75
CA SER A 118 10.32 3.17 2.19
C SER A 118 10.29 3.30 3.71
N ILE A 119 11.41 3.02 4.36
CA ILE A 119 11.67 3.35 5.76
C ILE A 119 13.11 3.83 5.88
N PHE A 120 13.35 4.81 6.74
CA PHE A 120 14.69 5.39 6.96
C PHE A 120 14.96 5.67 8.43
N GLU A 121 16.25 5.78 8.76
CA GLU A 121 16.72 6.02 10.13
C GLU A 121 16.21 7.35 10.68
N ARG A 122 15.53 7.29 11.83
CA ARG A 122 15.07 8.43 12.62
C ARG A 122 14.99 8.01 14.08
N SER A 123 16.00 8.35 14.87
CA SER A 123 15.94 8.08 16.31
C SER A 123 14.87 8.97 16.99
N PRO A 124 14.07 8.44 17.94
CA PRO A 124 14.00 7.04 18.39
C PRO A 124 12.93 6.21 17.64
N THR A 125 12.24 6.75 16.65
CA THR A 125 11.02 6.13 16.08
C THR A 125 11.32 5.03 15.06
N ALA A 126 12.43 5.12 14.34
CA ALA A 126 12.94 4.15 13.37
C ALA A 126 14.45 4.03 13.55
N SER A 127 14.92 3.07 14.34
CA SER A 127 16.36 2.94 14.65
C SER A 127 16.87 1.58 14.24
N THR A 128 17.91 1.54 13.42
CA THR A 128 18.65 0.31 13.08
C THR A 128 19.71 -0.01 14.12
N ASN A 129 20.14 1.00 14.89
CA ASN A 129 21.07 0.84 15.99
C ASN A 129 20.33 0.89 17.33
N LEU A 130 20.14 -0.28 17.96
CA LEU A 130 19.64 -0.36 19.32
C LEU A 130 20.81 -0.27 20.32
N ASN A 131 20.69 0.62 21.30
CA ASN A 131 21.65 0.70 22.40
C ASN A 131 21.60 -0.59 23.25
N ILE A 132 22.74 -0.99 23.82
CA ILE A 132 22.90 -2.12 24.75
C ILE A 132 21.79 -2.15 25.82
N TYR A 133 21.40 -0.98 26.34
CA TYR A 133 20.35 -0.90 27.36
C TYR A 133 18.97 -1.31 26.84
N MET A 134 18.70 -1.10 25.55
CA MET A 134 17.49 -1.58 24.89
C MET A 134 17.64 -3.06 24.53
N THR A 135 18.76 -3.47 23.95
CA THR A 135 19.01 -4.86 23.53
C THR A 135 18.98 -5.85 24.71
N ASN A 136 19.47 -5.44 25.88
CA ASN A 136 19.52 -6.29 27.07
C ASN A 136 18.22 -6.26 27.90
N ASN A 137 17.29 -5.36 27.59
CA ASN A 137 16.05 -5.24 28.34
C ASN A 137 15.06 -6.33 27.90
N PHE A 138 14.55 -7.10 28.87
CA PHE A 138 13.63 -8.21 28.64
C PHE A 138 12.36 -7.82 27.85
N LEU A 139 11.93 -6.56 27.92
CA LEU A 139 10.79 -6.04 27.15
C LEU A 139 11.06 -5.99 25.64
N TYR A 140 12.33 -5.88 25.25
CA TYR A 140 12.76 -5.70 23.86
C TYR A 140 13.47 -6.93 23.27
N GLN A 141 13.71 -7.98 24.06
CA GLN A 141 14.39 -9.22 23.62
C GLN A 141 13.64 -9.97 22.51
N ASN A 142 12.32 -9.82 22.44
CA ASN A 142 11.47 -10.48 21.44
C ASN A 142 11.02 -9.54 20.30
N LEU A 143 11.70 -8.40 20.11
CA LEU A 143 11.39 -7.51 18.99
C LEU A 143 11.74 -8.20 17.67
N PHE A 144 10.73 -8.43 16.83
CA PHE A 144 10.97 -8.87 15.47
C PHE A 144 11.19 -7.65 14.59
N LEU A 145 12.44 -7.46 14.16
CA LEU A 145 12.82 -6.29 13.38
C LEU A 145 12.62 -6.57 11.89
N VAL A 146 11.72 -5.82 11.24
CA VAL A 146 11.65 -5.84 9.78
C VAL A 146 12.88 -5.14 9.23
N LYS A 147 13.80 -5.94 8.67
CA LYS A 147 15.04 -5.46 8.03
C LYS A 147 15.88 -4.59 8.97
N GLY A 148 15.86 -4.90 10.27
CA GLY A 148 16.70 -4.24 11.29
C GLY A 148 16.11 -2.97 11.92
N TYR A 149 14.97 -2.47 11.46
CA TYR A 149 14.36 -1.27 12.04
C TYR A 149 13.57 -1.57 13.31
N ALA A 150 13.93 -0.88 14.39
CA ALA A 150 13.23 -0.85 15.67
C ALA A 150 12.55 0.51 15.91
N GLY A 151 11.91 0.67 17.08
CA GLY A 151 11.12 1.85 17.42
C GLY A 151 9.68 1.76 16.89
N VAL A 152 8.87 2.78 17.18
CA VAL A 152 7.42 2.76 16.86
C VAL A 152 7.15 2.55 15.36
N ASP A 153 7.91 3.18 14.47
CA ASP A 153 7.74 3.06 13.02
C ASP A 153 8.11 1.64 12.55
N GLY A 154 9.22 1.09 13.07
CA GLY A 154 9.65 -0.29 12.80
C GLY A 154 8.67 -1.34 13.30
N SER A 155 8.15 -1.16 14.53
CA SER A 155 7.15 -2.05 15.13
C SER A 155 5.81 -1.99 14.40
N VAL A 156 5.38 -0.82 13.92
CA VAL A 156 4.18 -0.72 13.09
C VAL A 156 4.35 -1.49 11.79
N LEU A 157 5.49 -1.30 11.10
CA LEU A 157 5.77 -2.02 9.86
C LEU A 157 5.83 -3.53 10.08
N GLU A 158 6.46 -3.99 11.17
CA GLU A 158 6.41 -5.39 11.60
C GLU A 158 4.98 -5.88 11.70
N ASN A 159 4.17 -5.24 12.53
CA ASN A 159 2.81 -5.72 12.82
C ASN A 159 1.97 -5.74 11.55
N LEU A 160 2.08 -4.73 10.69
CA LEU A 160 1.42 -4.72 9.38
C LEU A 160 1.89 -5.89 8.49
N SER A 161 3.20 -6.13 8.42
CA SER A 161 3.76 -7.22 7.60
C SER A 161 3.28 -8.60 8.05
N ARG A 162 3.14 -8.82 9.36
CA ARG A 162 2.65 -10.06 9.95
C ARG A 162 1.14 -10.22 9.79
N LEU A 163 0.37 -9.19 10.16
CA LEU A 163 -1.10 -9.24 10.12
C LEU A 163 -1.62 -9.38 8.69
N MET A 164 -1.00 -8.68 7.75
CA MET A 164 -1.38 -8.76 6.33
C MET A 164 -0.57 -9.79 5.55
N ASN A 165 0.40 -10.48 6.16
CA ASN A 165 1.24 -11.51 5.56
C ASN A 165 1.87 -11.05 4.23
N PHE A 166 2.67 -9.99 4.26
CA PHE A 166 3.51 -9.53 3.15
C PHE A 166 5.00 -9.52 3.54
N SER A 167 5.89 -9.50 2.55
CA SER A 167 7.32 -9.25 2.78
C SER A 167 7.68 -7.82 2.39
N ALA A 168 8.46 -7.13 3.21
CA ALA A 168 8.92 -5.78 2.93
C ALA A 168 10.25 -5.82 2.17
N GLU A 169 10.27 -5.26 0.96
CA GLU A 169 11.48 -4.94 0.21
C GLU A 169 11.77 -3.45 0.39
N LEU A 170 12.92 -3.14 0.98
CA LEU A 170 13.24 -1.76 1.32
C LEU A 170 13.70 -0.99 0.09
N VAL A 171 13.11 0.19 -0.10
CA VAL A 171 13.55 1.18 -1.08
C VAL A 171 14.08 2.38 -0.32
N GLU A 172 15.37 2.60 -0.48
CA GLU A 172 16.08 3.70 0.17
C GLU A 172 15.68 5.05 -0.43
N CYS A 173 15.60 6.05 0.44
CA CYS A 173 15.47 7.45 0.05
C CYS A 173 16.85 8.03 -0.26
N VAL A 174 16.94 8.79 -1.36
CA VAL A 174 18.17 9.47 -1.78
C VAL A 174 17.88 10.97 -1.92
N PRO A 175 18.66 11.87 -1.30
CA PRO A 175 19.75 11.59 -0.36
C PRO A 175 19.25 11.19 1.05
N PRO A 176 20.05 10.44 1.84
CA PRO A 176 19.68 10.00 3.19
C PRO A 176 19.35 11.15 4.16
N THR A 177 19.93 12.33 3.94
CA THR A 177 19.76 13.52 4.80
C THR A 177 18.39 14.18 4.65
N HIS A 178 17.65 13.89 3.57
CA HIS A 178 16.38 14.54 3.25
C HIS A 178 15.27 13.55 2.91
N CYS A 179 15.24 12.46 3.68
CA CYS A 179 14.37 11.33 3.38
C CYS A 179 12.88 11.59 3.51
N TYR A 180 12.42 12.57 4.30
CA TYR A 180 11.00 12.91 4.29
C TYR A 180 10.55 13.40 2.91
N GLY A 181 11.28 14.35 2.34
CA GLY A 181 10.93 14.95 1.06
C GLY A 181 9.80 15.97 1.11
N ARG A 182 9.74 16.78 0.05
CA ARG A 182 8.82 17.90 -0.15
C ARG A 182 8.55 18.11 -1.64
N VAL A 183 7.51 18.87 -1.95
CA VAL A 183 7.33 19.46 -3.29
C VAL A 183 8.20 20.71 -3.36
N ILE A 184 9.11 20.77 -4.34
CA ILE A 184 9.94 21.96 -4.61
C ILE A 184 9.30 22.83 -5.70
N GLU A 185 9.83 24.02 -5.92
CA GLU A 185 9.22 25.07 -6.77
C GLU A 185 8.87 24.62 -8.20
N ASN A 186 9.68 23.72 -8.77
CA ASN A 186 9.43 23.15 -10.10
C ASN A 186 8.38 22.01 -10.11
N GLY A 187 7.68 21.76 -8.99
CA GLY A 187 6.70 20.68 -8.83
C GLY A 187 7.31 19.30 -8.55
N THR A 188 8.64 19.16 -8.60
CA THR A 188 9.28 17.87 -8.30
C THR A 188 9.04 17.48 -6.85
N ILE A 189 8.65 16.22 -6.65
CA ILE A 189 8.40 15.63 -5.33
C ILE A 189 9.62 14.79 -4.93
N THR A 190 10.24 15.12 -3.80
CA THR A 190 11.50 14.48 -3.34
C THR A 190 11.27 13.50 -2.19
N GLY A 191 12.33 12.77 -1.80
CA GLY A 191 12.35 11.88 -0.63
C GLY A 191 11.30 10.76 -0.68
N SER A 192 10.92 10.23 0.48
CA SER A 192 9.92 9.18 0.62
C SER A 192 8.53 9.64 0.19
N LEU A 193 8.22 10.94 0.31
CA LEU A 193 7.02 11.54 -0.28
C LEU A 193 6.99 11.32 -1.80
N GLY A 194 8.11 11.60 -2.47
CA GLY A 194 8.27 11.39 -3.92
C GLY A 194 8.26 9.92 -4.29
N LEU A 195 8.82 9.03 -3.48
CA LEU A 195 8.76 7.59 -3.73
C LEU A 195 7.31 7.08 -3.73
N VAL A 196 6.48 7.53 -2.78
CA VAL A 196 5.06 7.16 -2.74
C VAL A 196 4.32 7.79 -3.92
N ALA A 197 4.45 9.11 -4.11
CA ALA A 197 3.75 9.85 -5.16
C ALA A 197 4.04 9.31 -6.58
N ASN A 198 5.27 8.86 -6.82
CA ASN A 198 5.69 8.28 -8.11
C ASN A 198 5.50 6.76 -8.19
N ASN A 199 4.72 6.15 -7.29
CA ASN A 199 4.45 4.71 -7.22
C ASN A 199 5.73 3.83 -7.21
N LYS A 200 6.83 4.33 -6.63
CA LYS A 200 8.07 3.56 -6.44
C LYS A 200 8.00 2.66 -5.20
N VAL A 201 7.19 3.05 -4.21
CA VAL A 201 6.89 2.26 -3.02
C VAL A 201 5.38 2.24 -2.79
N GLU A 202 4.86 1.15 -2.23
CA GLU A 202 3.46 1.04 -1.82
C GLU A 202 3.19 1.72 -0.47
N LEU A 203 4.22 1.90 0.37
CA LEU A 203 4.09 2.51 1.70
C LEU A 203 5.40 3.21 2.09
N SER A 204 5.28 4.40 2.70
CA SER A 204 6.33 4.99 3.52
C SER A 204 6.00 4.74 5.00
N ALA A 205 6.86 4.01 5.71
CA ALA A 205 6.57 3.51 7.05
C ALA A 205 7.01 4.45 8.19
N ASN A 206 7.78 5.50 7.91
CA ASN A 206 8.11 6.50 8.91
C ASN A 206 6.89 7.36 9.28
N GLY A 207 6.74 7.66 10.57
CA GLY A 207 5.73 8.59 11.06
C GLY A 207 5.85 9.98 10.38
N ARG A 208 4.71 10.51 9.95
CA ARG A 208 4.60 11.77 9.21
C ARG A 208 3.36 12.54 9.67
N PHE A 209 3.49 13.87 9.79
CA PHE A 209 2.36 14.73 10.09
C PHE A 209 1.32 14.70 8.96
N LEU A 210 0.05 14.62 9.33
CA LEU A 210 -1.07 14.77 8.39
C LEU A 210 -1.22 16.25 8.07
N LYS A 211 -0.85 16.65 6.85
CA LYS A 211 -1.01 18.01 6.35
C LYS A 211 -1.07 18.03 4.83
N ASN A 212 -1.43 19.17 4.26
CA ASN A 212 -1.28 19.36 2.82
C ASN A 212 0.22 19.48 2.48
N TYR A 213 0.72 18.58 1.63
CA TYR A 213 2.09 18.60 1.10
C TYR A 213 2.17 19.18 -0.31
N ASN A 214 1.13 19.85 -0.80
CA ASN A 214 0.99 20.38 -2.15
C ASN A 214 1.02 19.29 -3.24
N THR A 215 0.45 18.12 -2.93
CA THR A 215 0.24 17.02 -3.88
C THR A 215 -1.00 16.21 -3.46
N SER A 216 -1.74 15.71 -4.44
CA SER A 216 -2.85 14.76 -4.26
C SER A 216 -2.44 13.30 -4.51
N ASP A 217 -1.16 13.06 -4.79
CA ASP A 217 -0.64 11.75 -5.22
C ASP A 217 -0.28 10.84 -4.04
N ILE A 218 -0.63 11.26 -2.82
CA ILE A 218 -0.44 10.49 -1.60
C ILE A 218 -1.74 10.36 -0.83
N GLU A 219 -1.87 9.26 -0.11
CA GLU A 219 -2.97 9.01 0.80
C GLU A 219 -2.41 8.61 2.16
N TYR A 220 -3.08 9.02 3.23
CA TYR A 220 -2.73 8.61 4.58
C TYR A 220 -3.46 7.33 4.97
N THR A 221 -2.82 6.55 5.83
CA THR A 221 -3.49 5.53 6.62
C THR A 221 -4.23 6.19 7.79
N TYR A 222 -4.74 5.38 8.73
CA TYR A 222 -5.27 5.89 9.98
C TYR A 222 -4.15 6.45 10.88
N THR A 223 -4.45 7.51 11.65
CA THR A 223 -3.49 8.11 12.58
C THR A 223 -3.11 7.15 13.69
N ILE A 224 -1.81 6.88 13.84
CA ILE A 224 -1.30 5.89 14.81
C ILE A 224 -1.05 6.53 16.19
N TYR A 225 -0.55 7.77 16.21
CA TYR A 225 -0.35 8.55 17.43
C TYR A 225 -0.48 10.05 17.13
N ASN A 226 -0.76 10.82 18.18
CA ASN A 226 -0.77 12.28 18.13
C ASN A 226 0.52 12.82 18.73
N ASP A 227 0.98 13.95 18.20
CA ASP A 227 2.17 14.64 18.68
C ASP A 227 1.85 16.14 18.85
N TYR A 228 2.60 16.82 19.71
CA TYR A 228 2.42 18.23 20.02
C TYR A 228 3.66 19.03 19.63
N ILE A 229 3.44 20.25 19.16
CA ILE A 229 4.56 21.19 18.94
C ILE A 229 5.02 21.67 20.32
N CYS A 230 6.19 21.19 20.75
CA CYS A 230 6.78 21.52 22.03
C CYS A 230 7.94 22.51 21.87
N ALA A 231 7.95 23.57 22.67
CA ALA A 231 9.11 24.44 22.82
C ALA A 231 10.04 23.84 23.89
N VAL A 232 11.21 23.35 23.47
CA VAL A 232 12.24 22.89 24.40
C VAL A 232 13.10 24.09 24.75
N VAL A 233 13.00 24.55 25.99
CA VAL A 233 13.83 25.62 26.54
C VAL A 233 14.87 25.04 27.49
N ARG A 234 16.05 25.66 27.57
CA ARG A 234 17.02 25.32 28.61
C ARG A 234 16.35 25.54 29.96
N THR A 235 16.52 24.60 30.88
CA THR A 235 16.13 24.82 32.28
C THR A 235 16.79 26.11 32.77
N ALA A 236 16.04 26.96 33.46
CA ALA A 236 16.65 28.11 34.12
C ALA A 236 17.72 27.58 35.08
N ASP A 237 18.94 28.13 35.02
CA ASP A 237 19.96 27.87 36.03
C ASP A 237 19.38 28.41 37.33
N LEU A 238 18.91 27.53 38.21
CA LEU A 238 18.57 27.89 39.58
C LEU A 238 19.86 28.44 40.19
N PHE A 239 19.95 29.77 40.32
CA PHE A 239 20.90 30.39 41.23
C PHE A 239 20.68 29.70 42.58
N ARG A 240 21.61 28.82 42.96
CA ARG A 240 21.71 28.31 44.33
C ARG A 240 22.08 29.51 45.20
N ALA A 241 21.10 30.33 45.53
CA ALA A 241 21.20 31.27 46.64
C ALA A 241 21.61 30.43 47.86
N GLY A 242 22.75 30.78 48.43
CA GLY A 242 23.42 30.00 49.45
C GLY A 242 22.47 29.65 50.59
N ARG A 243 22.60 28.43 51.10
CA ARG A 243 22.20 28.14 52.48
C ARG A 243 23.03 29.07 53.37
N ILE A 244 22.43 30.18 53.81
CA ILE A 244 22.85 30.83 55.03
C ILE A 244 22.38 29.89 56.14
N TYR A 245 23.33 29.14 56.72
CA TYR A 245 23.13 28.58 58.04
C TYR A 245 23.20 29.77 59.01
N LEU A 246 22.05 30.10 59.62
CA LEU A 246 22.02 30.76 60.92
C LEU A 246 21.99 29.68 61.99
#